data_AF-A0AAN7U157-F1
#
_entry.id   AF-A0AAN7U157-F1
#
_cell.length_a   1.000
_cell.length_b   1.000
_cell.length_c   1.000
_cell.angle_alpha   90.00
_cell.angle_beta   90.00
_cell.angle_gamma   90.00
#
_symmetry.space_group_name_H-M   'P 1'
#
loop_
_entity.id
_entity.type
_entity.pdbx_description
1 polymer ?
#
loop_
_entity_poly.entity_id
_entity_poly.type
_entity_poly.pdbx_seq_one_letter_code
_entity_poly.pdbx_strand_id
1 'polypeptide(L)' 'MNKLLNVLGFAVVLVICVLSLGSKAEELGSCSSWHVARQGYSCYDMASSCGVTLQQFMDTNYLDLNACNYVQIGRKYCCN' A
#
# COMPACT_ATOMS: atom_id res chain seq x y z
N MET A 1 -36.08 -18.31 -9.67
CA MET A 1 -34.61 -18.17 -9.87
C MET A 1 -34.14 -16.89 -9.21
N ASN A 2 -33.63 -17.07 -8.01
CA ASN A 2 -32.98 -16.19 -7.04
C ASN A 2 -31.80 -15.38 -7.59
N LYS A 3 -32.07 -14.50 -8.57
CA LYS A 3 -31.08 -13.54 -9.13
C LYS A 3 -30.51 -12.58 -8.06
N LEU A 4 -31.35 -12.17 -7.10
CA LEU A 4 -30.94 -11.35 -5.95
C LEU A 4 -29.89 -12.03 -5.06
N LEU A 5 -30.00 -13.35 -4.85
CA LEU A 5 -29.05 -14.11 -4.02
C LEU A 5 -27.68 -14.24 -4.71
N ASN A 6 -27.66 -14.31 -6.04
CA ASN A 6 -26.43 -14.38 -6.83
C ASN A 6 -25.72 -13.03 -6.96
N VAL A 7 -26.50 -11.94 -7.10
CA VAL A 7 -25.96 -10.56 -7.15
C VAL A 7 -25.42 -10.13 -5.77
N LEU A 8 -26.14 -10.46 -4.69
CA LEU A 8 -25.65 -10.26 -3.33
C LEU A 8 -24.40 -11.11 -3.06
N GLY A 9 -24.37 -12.36 -3.53
CA GLY A 9 -23.18 -13.21 -3.45
C GLY A 9 -21.98 -12.60 -4.19
N PHE A 10 -22.19 -12.08 -5.40
CA PHE A 10 -21.12 -11.47 -6.20
C PHE A 10 -20.61 -10.16 -5.58
N ALA A 11 -21.52 -9.33 -5.05
CA ALA A 11 -21.17 -8.09 -4.37
C ALA A 11 -20.38 -8.34 -3.07
N VAL A 12 -20.77 -9.37 -2.30
CA VAL A 12 -20.04 -9.78 -1.08
C VAL A 12 -18.64 -10.29 -1.42
N VAL A 13 -18.48 -11.10 -2.47
CA VAL A 13 -17.16 -11.58 -2.93
C VAL A 13 -16.27 -10.42 -3.38
N LEU A 14 -16.82 -9.45 -4.12
CA LEU A 14 -16.07 -8.26 -4.55
C LEU A 14 -15.58 -7.43 -3.37
N VAL A 15 -16.45 -7.18 -2.38
CA VAL A 15 -16.11 -6.42 -1.15
C VAL A 15 -15.05 -7.17 -0.32
N ILE A 16 -15.16 -8.49 -0.18
CA ILE A 16 -14.15 -9.32 0.50
C ILE A 16 -12.81 -9.27 -0.25
N CYS A 17 -12.81 -9.28 -1.58
CA CYS A 17 -11.60 -9.13 -2.39
C CYS A 17 -10.95 -7.75 -2.18
N VAL A 18 -11.71 -6.66 -2.14
CA VAL A 18 -11.13 -5.32 -1.91
C VAL A 18 -10.52 -5.20 -0.51
N LEU A 19 -11.12 -5.85 0.49
CA LEU A 19 -10.62 -5.86 1.88
C LEU A 19 -9.42 -6.80 2.10
N SER A 20 -9.22 -7.79 1.22
CA SER A 20 -8.10 -8.74 1.26
C SER A 20 -6.93 -8.35 0.34
N LEU A 21 -7.02 -7.21 -0.36
CA LEU A 21 -5.86 -6.53 -0.93
C LEU A 21 -5.04 -5.87 0.19
N GLY A 22 -4.54 -6.68 1.12
CA GLY A 22 -3.50 -6.27 2.05
C GLY A 22 -2.32 -5.72 1.23
N SER A 23 -1.79 -4.58 1.66
CA SER A 23 -0.58 -4.03 1.05
C SER A 23 0.53 -5.06 1.24
N LYS A 24 1.23 -5.44 0.17
CA LYS A 24 2.36 -6.40 0.18
C LYS A 24 3.47 -6.07 1.22
N ALA A 25 3.44 -4.88 1.80
CA ALA A 25 4.26 -4.48 2.95
C ALA A 25 3.99 -5.29 4.24
N GLU A 26 2.84 -5.97 4.37
CA GLU A 26 2.54 -6.83 5.52
C GLU A 26 3.18 -8.23 5.41
N GLU A 27 3.55 -8.66 4.20
CA GLU A 27 4.13 -9.98 3.92
C GLU A 27 5.67 -10.02 4.15
N LEU A 28 6.30 -8.87 4.36
CA LEU A 28 7.76 -8.72 4.47
C LEU A 28 8.38 -8.99 5.85
N GLY A 29 7.58 -9.35 6.85
CA GLY A 29 8.07 -9.58 8.22
C GLY A 29 8.30 -8.26 8.97
N SER A 30 7.29 -7.88 9.75
CA SER A 30 7.29 -6.77 10.72
C SER A 30 7.87 -5.44 10.23
N CYS A 31 7.05 -4.66 9.54
CA CYS A 31 7.29 -3.24 9.47
C CYS A 31 7.24 -2.62 10.88
N SER A 32 8.32 -1.99 11.34
CA SER A 32 8.41 -1.46 12.71
C SER A 32 7.73 -0.11 12.87
N SER A 33 7.64 0.66 11.78
CA SER A 33 6.98 1.96 11.73
C SER A 33 6.50 2.30 10.32
N TRP A 34 5.46 3.13 10.24
CA TRP A 34 4.76 3.42 8.99
C TRP A 34 4.71 4.91 8.72
N HIS A 35 4.87 5.27 7.45
CA HIS A 35 4.64 6.62 6.95
C HIS A 35 3.42 6.64 6.00
N VAL A 36 2.50 7.59 6.20
CA VAL A 36 1.31 7.75 5.35
C VAL A 36 1.60 8.80 4.27
N ALA A 37 1.52 8.40 3.00
CA ALA A 37 1.75 9.32 1.89
C ALA A 37 0.69 10.42 1.84
N ARG A 38 1.14 11.65 1.60
CA ARG A 38 0.30 12.86 1.47
C ARG A 38 0.50 13.49 0.10
N GLN A 39 -0.41 14.38 -0.29
CA GLN A 39 -0.28 15.12 -1.55
C GLN A 39 1.06 15.86 -1.61
N GLY A 40 1.77 15.72 -2.72
CA GLY A 40 3.05 16.37 -2.96
C GLY A 40 4.27 15.63 -2.40
N TYR A 41 4.09 14.48 -1.75
CA TYR A 41 5.22 13.68 -1.27
C TYR A 41 5.82 12.86 -2.41
N SER A 42 7.14 12.77 -2.43
CA SER A 42 7.91 11.79 -3.19
C SER A 42 8.36 10.65 -2.27
N CYS A 43 8.90 9.57 -2.85
CA CYS A 43 9.62 8.57 -2.06
C CYS A 43 10.79 9.16 -1.26
N TYR A 44 11.45 10.21 -1.79
CA TYR A 44 12.56 10.85 -1.09
C TYR A 44 12.07 11.55 0.19
N ASP A 45 10.94 12.26 0.12
CA ASP A 45 10.36 12.93 1.29
C ASP A 45 9.96 11.92 2.37
N MET A 46 9.37 10.78 1.96
CA MET A 46 8.97 9.73 2.88
C MET A 46 10.18 8.99 3.47
N ALA A 47 11.18 8.64 2.66
CA ALA A 47 12.42 8.02 3.13
C ALA A 47 13.15 8.92 4.13
N SER A 48 13.23 10.23 3.83
CA SER A 48 13.80 11.22 4.75
C SER A 48 13.01 11.32 6.05
N SER A 49 11.68 11.28 6.00
CA SER A 49 10.85 11.28 7.22
C SER A 49 10.98 9.99 8.03
N CYS A 50 11.23 8.87 7.38
CA CYS A 50 11.49 7.58 8.02
C CYS A 50 12.92 7.47 8.57
N GLY A 51 13.84 8.35 8.16
CA GLY A 51 15.26 8.28 8.55
C GLY A 51 16.04 7.15 7.86
N VAL A 52 15.57 6.67 6.71
CA VAL A 52 16.21 5.61 5.91
C VAL A 52 16.69 6.15 4.57
N THR A 53 17.54 5.39 3.86
CA THR A 53 17.95 5.76 2.50
C THR A 53 16.79 5.58 1.52
N LEU A 54 16.81 6.33 0.41
CA LEU A 54 15.81 6.17 -0.67
C LEU A 54 15.77 4.74 -1.19
N GLN A 55 16.94 4.13 -1.44
CA GLN A 55 17.03 2.76 -1.94
C GLN A 55 16.42 1.76 -0.94
N GLN A 56 16.77 1.88 0.35
CA GLN A 56 16.18 1.04 1.41
C GLN A 56 14.66 1.17 1.45
N PHE A 57 14.14 2.40 1.45
CA PHE A 57 12.71 2.66 1.46
C PHE A 57 12.02 2.03 0.23
N MET A 58 12.63 2.16 -0.94
CA MET A 58 12.10 1.59 -2.18
C MET A 58 12.10 0.06 -2.16
N ASP A 59 13.20 -0.56 -1.72
CA ASP A 59 13.33 -2.01 -1.62
C ASP A 59 12.31 -2.60 -0.62
N THR A 60 12.21 -2.00 0.57
CA THR A 60 11.24 -2.41 1.62
C THR A 60 9.79 -2.28 1.15
N ASN A 61 9.49 -1.35 0.25
CA ASN A 61 8.13 -1.11 -0.24
C ASN A 61 7.88 -1.67 -1.65
N TYR A 62 8.83 -2.42 -2.21
CA TYR A 62 8.79 -2.93 -3.58
C TYR A 62 8.45 -1.85 -4.62
N LEU A 63 9.13 -0.70 -4.52
CA LEU A 63 8.98 0.43 -5.42
C LEU A 63 10.16 0.52 -6.37
N ASP A 64 9.89 0.93 -7.60
CA ASP A 64 10.90 1.40 -8.53
C ASP A 64 10.84 2.94 -8.66
N LEU A 65 11.78 3.51 -9.41
CA LEU A 65 11.86 4.97 -9.60
C LEU A 65 10.60 5.54 -10.26
N ASN A 66 9.92 4.75 -11.08
CA ASN A 66 8.67 5.18 -11.73
C ASN A 66 7.52 5.21 -10.73
N ALA A 67 7.38 4.19 -9.87
CA ALA A 67 6.38 4.11 -8.83
C ALA A 67 6.52 5.24 -7.80
N CYS A 68 7.74 5.73 -7.58
CA CYS A 68 7.99 6.89 -6.73
C CYS A 68 7.43 8.22 -7.25
N ASN A 69 7.07 8.31 -8.53
CA ASN A 69 6.35 9.45 -9.10
C ASN A 69 4.82 9.37 -8.87
N TYR A 70 4.32 8.19 -8.49
CA TYR A 70 2.89 7.91 -8.37
C TYR A 70 2.56 7.29 -7.01
N VAL A 71 3.08 7.90 -5.95
CA VAL A 71 2.76 7.46 -4.58
C VAL A 71 1.27 7.61 -4.31
N GLN A 72 0.69 6.59 -3.69
CA GLN A 72 -0.74 6.55 -3.45
C GLN A 72 -1.06 7.33 -2.18
N ILE A 73 -1.69 8.49 -2.31
CA ILE A 73 -2.11 9.32 -1.18
C ILE A 73 -2.98 8.47 -0.23
N GLY A 74 -2.68 8.51 1.07
CA GLY A 74 -3.37 7.74 2.09
C GLY A 74 -2.85 6.30 2.27
N ARG A 75 -1.99 5.80 1.37
CA ARG A 75 -1.32 4.50 1.55
C ARG A 75 -0.25 4.59 2.63
N LYS A 76 -0.14 3.52 3.42
CA LYS A 76 0.97 3.31 4.37
C LYS A 76 2.15 2.66 3.67
N TYR A 77 3.33 3.24 3.88
CA TYR A 77 4.62 2.74 3.44
C TYR A 77 5.49 2.43 4.65
N CYS A 78 6.31 1.39 4.56
CA CYS A 78 7.13 0.92 5.64
C CYS A 78 8.44 1.71 5.77
N CYS A 79 8.85 2.03 7.00
CA CYS A 79 10.04 2.83 7.34
C CYS A 79 11.25 2.00 7.81
N ASN A 80 11.37 0.73 7.37
CA ASN A 80 12.52 -0.12 7.71
C ASN A 80 13.62 -0.07 6.65
#